data_AF-A0A3G2T282-F1
#
_entry.id   AF-A0A3G2T282-F1
#
_cell.length_a   1.000
_cell.length_b   1.000
_cell.length_c   1.000
_cell.angle_alpha   90.00
_cell.angle_beta   90.00
_cell.angle_gamma   90.00
#
_symmetry.space_group_name_H-M   'P 1'
#
loop_
_entity.id
_entity.type
_entity.pdbx_description
1 polymer ?
#
loop_
_entity_poly.entity_id
_entity_poly.type
_entity_poly.pdbx_seq_one_letter_code
_entity_poly.pdbx_strand_id
1 'polypeptide(L)'
;MYMKTTISLFGMMIVLQGCSLFEGSGCNNKQAVDAVKKLYAKQVNTKPFTSMEQVQNQFGPDGKQTNLQTQSIVGISLADIKQINTSKSTGNTSSTSEPQQNEQRDYLISQFEGADYICEGVIQQHVDQNALTEVSKDLPQQDLLSIKNNQLTIPVYYAVYEKTANNQFQVVYAPQNPAQLMLAIMLKQHQVSSNK
;
A
#
# COMPACT_ATOMS: atom_id res chain seq x y z
N MET A 1 66.26 -4.34 -12.92
CA MET A 1 65.42 -3.73 -13.97
C MET A 1 64.07 -4.43 -13.93
N TYR A 2 63.00 -3.65 -13.86
CA TYR A 2 61.58 -4.00 -13.71
C TYR A 2 61.14 -5.09 -14.71
N MET A 3 60.15 -5.96 -14.45
CA MET A 3 58.78 -5.62 -14.09
C MET A 3 58.03 -6.91 -13.65
N LYS A 4 57.31 -6.86 -12.52
CA LYS A 4 56.35 -7.88 -12.09
C LYS A 4 55.03 -7.65 -12.84
N THR A 5 54.47 -8.67 -13.46
CA THR A 5 53.10 -8.62 -13.99
C THR A 5 52.22 -9.61 -13.21
N THR A 6 51.66 -9.14 -12.11
CA THR A 6 50.57 -9.80 -11.39
C THR A 6 49.26 -9.53 -12.13
N ILE A 7 48.73 -10.52 -12.84
CA ILE A 7 47.37 -10.47 -13.38
C ILE A 7 46.42 -10.86 -12.24
N SER A 8 45.88 -9.84 -11.60
CA SER A 8 44.79 -9.95 -10.63
C SER A 8 43.48 -10.15 -11.40
N LEU A 9 43.04 -11.40 -11.53
CA LEU A 9 41.70 -11.71 -12.07
C LEU A 9 40.67 -11.47 -10.96
N PHE A 10 40.22 -10.22 -10.83
CA PHE A 10 38.99 -9.92 -10.09
C PHE A 10 37.81 -10.48 -10.91
N GLY A 11 37.40 -11.70 -10.59
CA GLY A 11 36.14 -12.28 -11.02
C GLY A 11 34.99 -11.49 -10.41
N MET A 12 34.59 -10.43 -11.12
CA MET A 12 33.39 -9.65 -10.84
C MET A 12 32.19 -10.57 -11.09
N MET A 13 31.71 -11.24 -10.05
CA MET A 13 30.37 -11.82 -10.04
C MET A 13 29.38 -10.66 -10.12
N ILE A 14 29.00 -10.31 -11.35
CA ILE A 14 27.83 -9.50 -11.62
C ILE A 14 26.65 -10.34 -11.18
N VAL A 15 26.16 -10.10 -9.96
CA VAL A 15 24.82 -10.51 -9.56
C VAL A 15 23.89 -9.69 -10.44
N LEU A 16 23.52 -10.24 -11.59
CA LEU A 16 22.34 -9.82 -12.34
C LEU A 16 21.14 -10.11 -11.43
N GLN A 17 20.89 -9.23 -10.47
CA GLN A 17 19.55 -9.04 -9.96
C GLN A 17 18.77 -8.55 -11.17
N GLY A 18 18.02 -9.47 -11.79
CA GLY A 18 17.05 -9.12 -12.80
C GLY A 18 16.07 -8.14 -12.17
N CYS A 19 16.33 -6.85 -12.33
CA CYS A 19 15.29 -5.85 -12.31
C CYS A 19 14.38 -6.24 -13.47
N SER A 20 13.33 -7.01 -13.18
CA SER A 20 12.18 -7.12 -14.07
C SER A 20 11.61 -5.71 -14.18
N LEU A 21 12.10 -4.98 -15.18
CA LEU A 21 11.58 -3.71 -15.61
C LEU A 21 10.16 -3.97 -16.13
N PHE A 22 9.18 -3.98 -15.22
CA PHE A 22 7.80 -3.64 -15.55
C PHE A 22 7.74 -2.11 -15.78
N GLU A 23 8.54 -1.62 -16.75
CA GLU A 23 8.68 -0.20 -17.10
C GLU A 23 7.47 0.34 -17.89
N GLY A 24 6.41 -0.46 -18.09
CA GLY A 24 5.21 -0.06 -18.83
C GLY A 24 3.89 -0.20 -18.08
N SER A 25 3.86 -0.67 -16.83
CA SER A 25 2.60 -0.77 -16.08
C SER A 25 2.27 0.54 -15.37
N GLY A 26 1.06 1.07 -15.53
CA GLY A 26 0.58 2.23 -14.77
C GLY A 26 0.66 2.06 -13.24
N CYS A 27 0.74 0.81 -12.75
CA CYS A 27 0.92 0.47 -11.35
C CYS A 27 2.20 1.05 -10.72
N ASN A 28 3.33 0.97 -11.41
CA ASN A 28 4.63 1.44 -10.90
C ASN A 28 4.92 2.91 -11.27
N ASN A 29 3.98 3.59 -11.92
CA ASN A 29 4.15 4.99 -12.28
C ASN A 29 4.31 5.84 -11.02
N LYS A 30 5.36 6.67 -10.96
CA LYS A 30 5.66 7.50 -9.80
C LYS A 30 4.48 8.38 -9.36
N GLN A 31 3.73 8.94 -10.31
CA GLN A 31 2.56 9.77 -9.99
C GLN A 31 1.42 8.95 -9.40
N ALA A 32 1.21 7.72 -9.90
CA ALA A 32 0.22 6.81 -9.34
C ALA A 32 0.61 6.38 -7.91
N VAL A 33 1.87 6.00 -7.71
CA VAL A 33 2.42 5.63 -6.38
C VAL A 33 2.30 6.79 -5.38
N ASP A 34 2.65 8.01 -5.77
CA ASP A 34 2.52 9.19 -4.91
C ASP A 34 1.05 9.53 -4.63
N ALA A 35 0.15 9.30 -5.60
CA ALA A 35 -1.30 9.47 -5.38
C ALA A 35 -1.84 8.47 -4.36
N VAL A 36 -1.45 7.19 -4.44
CA VAL A 36 -1.81 6.17 -3.42
C VAL A 36 -1.34 6.60 -2.04
N LYS A 37 -0.06 7.01 -1.91
CA LYS A 37 0.50 7.46 -0.62
C LYS A 37 -0.24 8.67 -0.06
N LYS A 38 -0.61 9.64 -0.91
CA LYS A 38 -1.38 10.83 -0.50
C LYS A 38 -2.80 10.47 -0.06
N LEU A 39 -3.46 9.58 -0.80
CA LEU A 39 -4.78 9.08 -0.43
C LEU A 39 -4.71 8.36 0.93
N TYR A 40 -3.69 7.53 1.15
CA TYR A 40 -3.42 6.92 2.45
C TYR A 40 -3.16 7.91 3.56
N ALA A 41 -2.22 8.84 3.36
CA ALA A 41 -1.92 9.90 4.32
C ALA A 41 -3.19 10.68 4.69
N LYS A 42 -4.09 10.92 3.72
CA LYS A 42 -5.38 11.56 3.98
C LYS A 42 -6.28 10.71 4.88
N GLN A 43 -6.38 9.40 4.64
CA GLN A 43 -7.23 8.52 5.46
C GLN A 43 -6.72 8.41 6.90
N VAL A 44 -5.41 8.32 7.10
CA VAL A 44 -4.85 8.17 8.47
C VAL A 44 -4.80 9.46 9.28
N ASN A 45 -4.85 10.62 8.63
CA ASN A 45 -4.90 11.93 9.28
C ASN A 45 -6.33 12.40 9.60
N THR A 46 -7.36 11.56 9.41
CA THR A 46 -8.72 11.91 9.86
C THR A 46 -8.87 11.73 11.37
N LYS A 47 -9.84 12.47 11.95
CA LYS A 47 -10.27 12.27 13.34
C LYS A 47 -10.71 10.81 13.57
N PRO A 48 -10.59 10.28 14.80
CA PRO A 48 -10.92 8.89 15.06
C PRO A 48 -12.39 8.66 14.75
N PHE A 49 -12.66 7.59 14.02
CA PHE A 49 -14.01 7.11 13.79
C PHE A 49 -14.52 6.49 15.06
N THR A 50 -15.79 6.72 15.38
CA THR A 50 -16.42 6.12 16.56
C THR A 50 -16.83 4.66 16.31
N SER A 51 -16.80 4.18 15.06
CA SER A 51 -17.07 2.79 14.71
C SER A 51 -16.40 2.34 13.40
N MET A 52 -16.20 1.03 13.25
CA MET A 52 -15.68 0.40 12.02
C MET A 52 -16.58 0.66 10.81
N GLU A 53 -17.89 0.77 11.04
CA GLU A 53 -18.89 1.06 10.02
C GLU A 53 -18.68 2.45 9.40
N GLN A 54 -18.24 3.44 10.19
CA GLN A 54 -17.90 4.77 9.65
C GLN A 54 -16.61 4.75 8.80
N VAL A 55 -15.64 3.92 9.17
CA VAL A 55 -14.41 3.70 8.37
C VAL A 55 -14.78 3.09 7.02
N GLN A 56 -15.63 2.06 7.03
CA GLN A 56 -16.12 1.40 5.82
C GLN A 56 -16.98 2.34 4.96
N ASN A 57 -17.85 3.15 5.55
CA ASN A 57 -18.69 4.09 4.78
C ASN A 57 -17.91 5.27 4.20
N GLN A 58 -16.81 5.70 4.84
CA GLN A 58 -16.02 6.83 4.36
C GLN A 58 -14.88 6.43 3.41
N PHE A 59 -14.33 5.23 3.58
CA PHE A 59 -13.16 4.73 2.83
C PHE A 59 -13.41 3.44 2.06
N GLY A 60 -14.61 2.89 2.16
CA GLY A 60 -15.09 1.84 1.28
C GLY A 60 -15.44 2.39 -0.11
N PRO A 61 -15.88 1.51 -1.01
CA PRO A 61 -16.06 1.81 -2.43
C PRO A 61 -17.04 2.94 -2.73
N ASP A 62 -18.02 3.18 -1.85
CA ASP A 62 -19.04 4.23 -2.00
C ASP A 62 -18.71 5.56 -1.26
N GLY A 63 -17.50 5.66 -0.69
CA GLY A 63 -17.08 6.80 0.13
C GLY A 63 -16.97 8.12 -0.65
N LYS A 64 -17.58 9.19 -0.14
CA LYS A 64 -17.49 10.52 -0.77
C LYS A 64 -16.08 11.11 -0.63
N GLN A 65 -15.37 11.27 -1.75
CA GLN A 65 -14.08 11.98 -1.78
C GLN A 65 -14.28 13.48 -1.47
N THR A 66 -13.93 13.90 -0.27
CA THR A 66 -13.89 15.32 0.12
C THR A 66 -12.63 16.03 -0.40
N ASN A 67 -12.79 17.26 -0.86
CA ASN A 67 -11.76 18.10 -1.49
C ASN A 67 -10.81 18.70 -0.44
N LEU A 68 -9.52 18.31 -0.40
CA LEU A 68 -8.64 18.66 0.74
C LEU A 68 -7.13 18.77 0.41
N GLN A 69 -6.47 19.65 1.16
CA GLN A 69 -5.05 20.06 1.14
C GLN A 69 -4.04 18.90 1.15
N THR A 70 -2.89 19.13 0.51
CA THR A 70 -1.75 18.21 0.38
C THR A 70 -1.22 17.74 1.74
N GLN A 71 -1.45 16.46 2.08
CA GLN A 71 -0.94 15.85 3.31
C GLN A 71 0.48 15.29 3.10
N SER A 72 1.32 15.37 4.15
CA SER A 72 2.69 14.85 4.09
C SER A 72 2.71 13.32 3.96
N ILE A 73 3.53 12.83 3.04
CA ILE A 73 3.76 11.38 2.80
C ILE A 73 5.08 10.88 3.43
N VAL A 74 5.75 11.72 4.23
CA VAL A 74 7.02 11.37 4.88
C VAL A 74 6.78 10.21 5.85
N GLY A 75 7.62 9.16 5.76
CA GLY A 75 7.49 7.95 6.57
C GLY A 75 6.46 6.93 6.04
N ILE A 76 5.88 7.18 4.85
CA ILE A 76 4.98 6.26 4.14
C ILE A 76 5.66 5.80 2.85
N SER A 77 5.79 4.49 2.69
CA SER A 77 6.25 3.87 1.44
C SER A 77 5.17 2.95 0.87
N LEU A 78 5.25 2.71 -0.44
CA LEU A 78 4.43 1.72 -1.14
C LEU A 78 5.42 0.77 -1.82
N ALA A 79 5.36 -0.50 -1.44
CA ALA A 79 6.27 -1.55 -1.88
C ALA A 79 5.49 -2.75 -2.45
N ASP A 80 6.21 -3.75 -2.95
CA ASP A 80 5.67 -5.01 -3.47
C ASP A 80 4.54 -4.82 -4.51
N ILE A 81 4.68 -3.79 -5.34
CA ILE A 81 3.68 -3.40 -6.33
C ILE A 81 3.61 -4.44 -7.44
N LYS A 82 2.41 -4.95 -7.68
CA LYS A 82 2.12 -5.94 -8.74
C LYS A 82 0.86 -5.55 -9.49
N GLN A 83 0.88 -5.65 -10.81
CA GLN A 83 -0.34 -5.55 -11.60
C GLN A 83 -1.13 -6.85 -11.48
N ILE A 84 -2.43 -6.73 -11.23
CA ILE A 84 -3.38 -7.83 -11.25
C ILE A 84 -3.93 -7.94 -12.67
N ASN A 85 -3.70 -9.07 -13.32
CA ASN A 85 -4.37 -9.40 -14.58
C ASN A 85 -5.84 -9.68 -14.28
N THR A 86 -6.73 -8.76 -14.66
CA THR A 86 -8.18 -8.89 -14.51
C THR A 86 -8.84 -9.59 -15.70
N SER A 87 -8.09 -10.36 -16.49
CA SER A 87 -8.67 -11.37 -17.36
C SER A 87 -9.60 -12.20 -16.48
N LYS A 88 -10.91 -11.95 -16.57
CA LYS A 88 -11.93 -12.69 -15.82
C LYS A 88 -11.52 -14.14 -15.92
N SER A 89 -11.22 -14.75 -14.78
CA SER A 89 -10.91 -16.17 -14.69
C SER A 89 -12.14 -16.90 -15.23
N THR A 90 -12.13 -17.13 -16.54
CA THR A 90 -13.09 -17.97 -17.20
C THR A 90 -12.61 -19.35 -16.79
N GLY A 91 -13.38 -19.96 -15.89
CA GLY A 91 -12.93 -21.01 -14.98
C GLY A 91 -11.93 -21.99 -15.56
N ASN A 92 -10.80 -22.14 -14.88
CA ASN A 92 -10.16 -23.42 -14.58
C ASN A 92 -8.77 -23.16 -14.01
N THR A 93 -8.68 -22.99 -12.69
CA THR A 93 -7.55 -23.53 -11.93
C THR A 93 -7.99 -23.69 -10.49
N SER A 94 -8.12 -24.95 -10.10
CA SER A 94 -8.27 -25.42 -8.74
C SER A 94 -7.02 -25.07 -7.94
N SER A 95 -6.96 -23.86 -7.38
CA SER A 95 -6.02 -23.53 -6.31
C SER A 95 -6.75 -23.64 -4.98
N THR A 96 -6.39 -24.67 -4.21
CA THR A 96 -6.89 -25.06 -2.88
C THR A 96 -6.54 -24.06 -1.77
N SER A 97 -6.74 -22.77 -2.03
CA SER A 97 -6.64 -21.68 -1.06
C SER A 97 -8.01 -21.03 -0.90
N GLU A 98 -8.43 -20.85 0.34
CA GLU A 98 -9.78 -20.60 0.86
C GLU A 98 -10.73 -19.75 -0.03
N PRO A 99 -12.00 -20.18 -0.24
CA PRO A 99 -13.00 -19.46 -1.03
C PRO A 99 -13.22 -18.01 -0.59
N GLN A 100 -13.16 -17.72 0.71
CA GLN A 100 -13.49 -16.40 1.26
C GLN A 100 -12.48 -15.29 0.92
N GLN A 101 -11.18 -15.61 0.83
CA GLN A 101 -10.17 -14.60 0.46
C GLN A 101 -10.31 -14.18 -1.00
N ASN A 102 -10.67 -15.12 -1.87
CA ASN A 102 -10.93 -14.83 -3.28
C ASN A 102 -12.20 -14.00 -3.45
N GLU A 103 -13.27 -14.28 -2.69
CA GLU A 103 -14.51 -13.49 -2.75
C GLU A 103 -14.30 -12.03 -2.30
N GLN A 104 -13.58 -11.79 -1.21
CA GLN A 104 -13.30 -10.42 -0.74
C GLN A 104 -12.40 -9.66 -1.71
N ARG A 105 -11.38 -10.32 -2.25
CA ARG A 105 -10.51 -9.77 -3.29
C ARG A 105 -11.33 -9.40 -4.53
N ASP A 106 -12.13 -10.34 -5.04
CA ASP A 106 -12.91 -10.17 -6.25
C ASP A 106 -13.99 -9.09 -6.07
N TYR A 107 -14.59 -8.99 -4.88
CA TYR A 107 -15.47 -7.87 -4.53
C TYR A 107 -14.74 -6.53 -4.60
N LEU A 108 -13.59 -6.37 -3.92
CA LEU A 108 -12.84 -5.11 -3.94
C LEU A 108 -12.37 -4.73 -5.35
N ILE A 109 -11.95 -5.71 -6.15
CA ILE A 109 -11.54 -5.52 -7.54
C ILE A 109 -12.73 -5.16 -8.44
N SER A 110 -13.92 -5.73 -8.20
CA SER A 110 -15.13 -5.43 -8.99
C SER A 110 -15.53 -3.96 -8.92
N GLN A 111 -15.14 -3.26 -7.85
CA GLN A 111 -15.39 -1.83 -7.65
C GLN A 111 -14.46 -0.94 -8.49
N PHE A 112 -13.44 -1.52 -9.12
CA PHE A 112 -12.50 -0.83 -10.01
C PHE A 112 -12.89 -0.98 -11.49
N GLU A 113 -14.19 -0.97 -11.77
CA GLU A 113 -14.70 -1.07 -13.13
C GLU A 113 -14.10 0.04 -14.02
N GLY A 114 -13.67 -0.35 -15.23
CA GLY A 114 -13.12 0.56 -16.22
C GLY A 114 -11.69 1.05 -15.95
N ALA A 115 -10.98 0.49 -14.97
CA ALA A 115 -9.58 0.85 -14.71
C ALA A 115 -8.65 0.31 -15.80
N ASP A 116 -7.68 1.12 -16.23
CA ASP A 116 -6.63 0.70 -17.17
C ASP A 116 -5.65 -0.28 -16.51
N TYR A 117 -5.40 -0.09 -15.21
CA TYR A 117 -4.61 -1.02 -14.40
C TYR A 117 -5.26 -1.21 -13.04
N ILE A 118 -5.25 -2.45 -12.57
CA ILE A 118 -5.58 -2.80 -11.19
C ILE A 118 -4.32 -3.39 -10.58
N CYS A 119 -3.97 -2.91 -9.40
CA CYS A 119 -2.68 -3.10 -8.80
C CYS A 119 -2.84 -3.56 -7.35
N GLU A 120 -2.00 -4.49 -6.93
CA GLU A 120 -1.76 -4.80 -5.53
C GLU A 120 -0.48 -4.09 -5.08
N GLY A 121 -0.45 -3.66 -3.84
CA GLY A 121 0.76 -3.15 -3.21
C GLY A 121 0.68 -3.21 -1.71
N VAL A 122 1.79 -2.88 -1.05
CA VAL A 122 1.90 -2.90 0.40
C VAL A 122 2.33 -1.52 0.89
N ILE A 123 1.45 -0.87 1.64
CA ILE A 123 1.80 0.35 2.34
C ILE A 123 2.63 -0.02 3.56
N GLN A 124 3.78 0.61 3.72
CA GLN A 124 4.57 0.50 4.93
C GLN A 124 4.67 1.88 5.58
N GLN A 125 4.13 1.99 6.79
CA GLN A 125 4.16 3.20 7.61
C GLN A 125 5.13 3.01 8.77
N HIS A 126 6.03 3.97 8.96
CA HIS A 126 6.83 4.02 10.19
C HIS A 126 5.93 4.32 11.40
N VAL A 127 6.14 3.55 12.46
CA VAL A 127 5.40 3.66 13.72
C VAL A 127 6.30 4.23 14.79
N ASP A 128 5.85 5.32 15.40
CA ASP A 128 6.49 5.92 16.56
C ASP A 128 6.30 5.00 17.79
N GLN A 129 7.38 4.74 18.54
CA GLN A 129 7.34 3.80 19.67
C GLN A 129 6.50 4.32 20.85
N ASN A 130 6.43 5.64 21.06
CA ASN A 130 5.59 6.20 22.12
C ASN A 130 4.12 6.04 21.74
N ALA A 131 3.78 6.32 20.48
CA ALA A 131 2.43 6.10 19.97
C ALA A 131 2.00 4.62 20.05
N LEU A 132 2.90 3.70 19.71
CA LEU A 132 2.66 2.26 19.84
C LEU A 132 2.43 1.85 21.30
N THR A 133 3.23 2.40 22.22
CA THR A 133 3.09 2.13 23.66
C THR A 133 1.72 2.55 24.17
N GLU A 134 1.24 3.72 23.78
CA GLU A 134 -0.10 4.19 24.17
C GLU A 134 -1.20 3.30 23.59
N VAL A 135 -1.18 3.02 22.29
CA VAL A 135 -2.20 2.17 21.64
C VAL A 135 -2.21 0.75 22.20
N SER A 136 -1.06 0.22 22.62
CA SER A 136 -0.96 -1.13 23.21
C SER A 136 -1.63 -1.29 24.57
N LYS A 137 -1.99 -0.18 25.24
CA LYS A 137 -2.77 -0.22 26.48
C LYS A 137 -4.24 -0.57 26.21
N ASP A 138 -4.73 -0.17 25.04
CA ASP A 138 -6.15 -0.25 24.67
C ASP A 138 -6.46 -1.45 23.75
N LEU A 139 -5.44 -2.00 23.07
CA LEU A 139 -5.61 -3.09 22.10
C LEU A 139 -4.91 -4.40 22.53
N PRO A 140 -5.53 -5.56 22.26
CA PRO A 140 -4.89 -6.86 22.47
C PRO A 140 -3.70 -7.06 21.51
N GLN A 141 -2.71 -7.84 21.93
CA GLN A 141 -1.50 -8.11 21.13
C GLN A 141 -1.79 -8.68 19.73
N GLN A 142 -2.90 -9.39 19.57
CA GLN A 142 -3.32 -9.97 18.28
C GLN A 142 -3.56 -8.88 17.22
N ASP A 143 -4.11 -7.74 17.61
CA ASP A 143 -4.40 -6.63 16.69
C ASP A 143 -3.12 -5.89 16.26
N LEU A 144 -2.04 -6.04 17.03
CA LEU A 144 -0.74 -5.41 16.78
C LEU A 144 0.21 -6.28 15.93
N LEU A 145 -0.19 -7.50 15.54
CA LEU A 145 0.65 -8.43 14.76
C LEU A 145 1.07 -7.89 13.38
N SER A 146 0.33 -6.90 12.87
CA SER A 146 0.64 -6.19 11.62
C SER A 146 1.82 -5.20 11.74
N ILE A 147 2.31 -4.97 12.96
CA ILE A 147 3.45 -4.10 13.26
C ILE A 147 4.69 -4.96 13.52
N LYS A 148 5.72 -4.80 12.70
CA LYS A 148 7.02 -5.46 12.88
C LYS A 148 8.13 -4.44 12.70
N ASN A 149 9.15 -4.46 13.56
CA ASN A 149 10.30 -3.55 13.50
C ASN A 149 9.89 -2.06 13.39
N ASN A 150 8.93 -1.62 14.20
CA ASN A 150 8.37 -0.26 14.17
C ASN A 150 7.78 0.12 12.79
N GLN A 151 7.25 -0.86 12.05
CA GLN A 151 6.66 -0.65 10.74
C GLN A 151 5.31 -1.36 10.66
N LEU A 152 4.26 -0.58 10.43
CA LEU A 152 2.92 -1.08 10.15
C LEU A 152 2.81 -1.41 8.67
N THR A 153 2.38 -2.64 8.37
CA THR A 153 2.24 -3.14 7.00
C THR A 153 0.77 -3.30 6.65
N ILE A 154 0.33 -2.64 5.57
CA ILE A 154 -1.07 -2.61 5.12
C ILE A 154 -1.14 -2.98 3.64
N PRO A 155 -1.55 -4.22 3.31
CA PRO A 155 -1.84 -4.59 1.94
C PRO A 155 -3.01 -3.76 1.40
N VAL A 156 -2.87 -3.27 0.16
CA VAL A 156 -3.86 -2.45 -0.52
C VAL A 156 -4.06 -2.93 -1.96
N TYR A 157 -5.27 -2.70 -2.47
CA TYR A 157 -5.52 -2.69 -3.91
C TYR A 157 -5.71 -1.25 -4.37
N TYR A 158 -5.25 -0.93 -5.57
CA TYR A 158 -5.50 0.35 -6.19
C TYR A 158 -5.71 0.23 -7.70
N ALA A 159 -6.57 1.08 -8.21
CA ALA A 159 -6.90 1.20 -9.61
C ALA A 159 -6.31 2.48 -10.17
N VAL A 160 -5.79 2.38 -11.39
CA VAL A 160 -5.20 3.48 -12.15
C VAL A 160 -6.04 3.67 -13.41
N TYR A 161 -6.56 4.89 -13.57
CA TYR A 161 -7.29 5.35 -14.75
C TYR A 161 -6.44 6.42 -15.45
N GLU A 162 -5.94 6.11 -16.64
CA GLU A 162 -5.16 7.03 -17.46
C GLU A 162 -6.09 8.04 -18.13
N LYS A 163 -5.83 9.33 -17.92
CA LYS A 163 -6.47 10.39 -18.70
C LYS A 163 -5.59 10.70 -19.89
N THR A 164 -6.14 10.45 -21.08
CA THR A 164 -5.48 10.62 -22.39
C THR A 164 -4.95 12.04 -22.65
N ALA A 165 -5.42 13.05 -21.90
CA ALA A 165 -4.85 14.38 -21.91
C ALA A 165 -3.90 14.57 -20.69
N ASN A 166 -2.62 14.83 -20.97
CA ASN A 166 -1.57 15.26 -20.01
C ASN A 166 -0.97 14.19 -19.08
N ASN A 167 -1.07 12.90 -19.38
CA ASN A 167 -0.53 11.81 -18.52
C ASN A 167 -1.01 11.92 -17.07
N GLN A 168 -2.21 12.44 -16.86
CA GLN A 168 -2.80 12.55 -15.54
C GLN A 168 -3.48 11.23 -15.18
N PHE A 169 -3.22 10.75 -13.97
CA PHE A 169 -3.87 9.54 -13.47
C PHE A 169 -4.96 9.91 -12.48
N GLN A 170 -6.09 9.23 -12.57
CA GLN A 170 -7.02 9.11 -11.45
C GLN A 170 -6.73 7.79 -10.75
N VAL A 171 -6.53 7.86 -9.44
CA VAL A 171 -6.22 6.68 -8.60
C VAL A 171 -7.31 6.51 -7.56
N VAL A 172 -7.80 5.29 -7.44
CA VAL A 172 -8.68 4.85 -6.36
C VAL A 172 -7.96 3.73 -5.62
N TYR A 173 -8.07 3.68 -4.29
CA TYR A 173 -7.46 2.61 -3.51
C TYR A 173 -8.38 2.13 -2.40
N ALA A 174 -8.21 0.86 -2.02
CA ALA A 174 -8.90 0.23 -0.91
C ALA A 174 -7.91 -0.61 -0.09
N PRO A 175 -7.93 -0.52 1.26
CA PRO A 175 -7.18 -1.44 2.10
C PRO A 175 -7.78 -2.84 2.03
N GLN A 176 -6.94 -3.87 2.02
CA GLN A 176 -7.41 -5.26 2.08
C GLN A 176 -8.04 -5.58 3.45
N ASN A 177 -7.54 -4.94 4.51
CA ASN A 177 -8.05 -5.10 5.87
C ASN A 177 -8.36 -3.74 6.52
N PRO A 178 -9.65 -3.38 6.71
CA PRO A 178 -10.06 -2.14 7.36
C PRO A 178 -9.53 -1.98 8.80
N ALA A 179 -9.31 -3.07 9.54
CA ALA A 179 -8.78 -3.01 10.91
C ALA A 179 -7.34 -2.47 10.94
N GLN A 180 -6.52 -2.80 9.94
CA GLN A 180 -5.17 -2.25 9.83
C GLN A 180 -5.17 -0.75 9.54
N LEU A 181 -6.14 -0.26 8.76
CA LEU A 181 -6.34 1.16 8.56
C LEU A 181 -6.77 1.86 9.85
N MET A 182 -7.67 1.25 10.63
CA MET A 182 -8.08 1.78 11.93
C MET A 182 -6.90 1.88 12.90
N LEU A 183 -6.05 0.85 12.97
CA LEU A 183 -4.81 0.87 13.75
C LEU A 183 -3.87 2.00 13.31
N ALA A 184 -3.72 2.21 11.99
CA ALA A 184 -2.92 3.30 11.46
C ALA A 184 -3.43 4.70 11.89
N ILE A 185 -4.75 4.89 11.90
CA ILE A 185 -5.41 6.12 12.37
C ILE A 185 -5.12 6.35 13.85
N MET A 186 -5.28 5.31 14.69
CA MET A 186 -5.01 5.40 16.14
C MET A 186 -3.55 5.78 16.41
N LEU A 187 -2.60 5.05 15.79
CA LEU A 187 -1.17 5.34 15.94
C LEU A 187 -0.82 6.78 15.53
N LYS A 188 -1.43 7.28 14.45
CA LYS A 188 -1.15 8.64 13.98
C LYS A 188 -1.60 9.71 14.98
N GLN A 189 -2.71 9.48 15.69
CA GLN A 189 -3.23 10.41 16.68
C GLN A 189 -2.34 10.50 17.91
N HIS A 190 -1.90 9.36 18.44
CA HIS A 190 -1.01 9.33 19.60
C HIS A 190 0.37 9.93 19.26
N GLN A 191 0.83 9.80 18.01
CA GLN A 191 2.06 10.47 17.55
C GLN A 191 1.93 12.00 17.55
N VAL A 192 0.78 12.56 17.17
CA VAL A 192 0.54 14.01 17.19
C VAL A 192 0.38 14.52 18.63
N SER A 193 -0.23 13.72 19.52
CA SER A 193 -0.38 14.07 20.93
C SER A 193 0.94 14.04 21.71
N SER A 194 1.86 13.14 21.36
CA SER A 194 3.16 13.02 22.04
C SER A 194 4.17 14.12 21.66
N ASN A 195 3.90 14.90 20.62
CA ASN A 195 4.76 16.01 20.16
C ASN A 195 4.27 17.40 20.62
N LYS A 196 3.26 17.45 21.50
CA LYS A 196 2.79 18.66 22.18
C LYS A 196 3.22 18.61 23.65
#